data_AF-A0A524L8D9-F1
#
_entry.id   AF-A0A524L8D9-F1
#
_cell.length_a   1.000
_cell.length_b   1.000
_cell.length_c   1.000
_cell.angle_alpha   90.00
_cell.angle_beta   90.00
_cell.angle_gamma   90.00
#
_symmetry.space_group_name_H-M   'P 1'
#
loop_
_entity.id
_entity.type
_entity.pdbx_description
1 polymer ?
#
loop_
_entity_poly.entity_id
_entity_poly.type
_entity_poly.pdbx_seq_one_letter_code
_entity_poly.pdbx_strand_id
1 'polypeptide(L)'
;MKVTYLGHASFKVESDEKTVYVDPWLNGPTSPIKVNDVKKADIVLVTHDHADHGYQEAIEICKKTGACFIAINELAIQAKDEEGLENVHTLNIGGSVNVGGVDVTLVQAFHSCGIGAPTGFIVKFPSDSFYHPGDTGLFATMELFGELYDIDVFFAPIGSYYVMDIHQAAIATKLIKPKVVIPMHYNTFPAI
;
A
#
# COMPACT_ATOMS: atom_id res chain seq x y z
N MET A 1 -6.89 -12.17 9.25
CA MET A 1 -5.71 -11.43 8.77
C MET A 1 -4.47 -11.68 9.63
N LYS A 2 -3.31 -11.85 8.99
CA LYS A 2 -1.97 -11.79 9.59
C LYS A 2 -1.16 -10.71 8.87
N VAL A 3 -0.69 -9.71 9.63
CA VAL A 3 0.11 -8.60 9.11
C VAL A 3 1.57 -8.78 9.51
N THR A 4 2.49 -8.64 8.56
CA THR A 4 3.94 -8.58 8.79
C THR A 4 4.45 -7.22 8.35
N TYR A 5 5.03 -6.45 9.28
CA TYR A 5 5.71 -5.20 8.97
C TYR A 5 7.09 -5.50 8.38
N LEU A 6 7.36 -4.97 7.19
CA LEU A 6 8.59 -5.19 6.44
C LEU A 6 9.49 -3.96 6.41
N GLY A 7 9.25 -3.00 7.30
CA GLY A 7 10.01 -1.76 7.44
C GLY A 7 9.41 -0.61 6.64
N HIS A 8 9.63 0.62 7.10
CA HIS A 8 9.16 1.85 6.48
C HIS A 8 7.64 1.87 6.22
N ALA A 9 7.17 1.88 4.96
CA ALA A 9 5.77 1.73 4.54
C ALA A 9 5.45 0.32 4.01
N SER A 10 6.36 -0.64 4.16
CA SER A 10 6.25 -1.96 3.54
C SER A 10 5.50 -2.96 4.41
N PHE A 11 4.51 -3.64 3.83
CA PHE A 11 3.72 -4.65 4.52
C PHE A 11 3.50 -5.90 3.67
N LYS A 12 3.48 -7.06 4.34
CA LYS A 12 2.89 -8.30 3.83
C LYS A 12 1.66 -8.65 4.65
N VAL A 13 0.53 -8.81 3.96
CA VAL A 13 -0.75 -9.16 4.56
C VAL A 13 -1.21 -10.51 4.04
N GLU A 14 -1.52 -11.42 4.95
CA GLU A 14 -1.99 -12.78 4.67
C GLU A 14 -3.42 -12.94 5.22
N SER A 15 -4.40 -13.22 4.36
CA SER A 15 -5.79 -13.47 4.77
C SER A 15 -6.52 -14.28 3.70
N ASP A 16 -7.50 -15.11 4.09
CA ASP A 16 -8.32 -15.92 3.18
C ASP A 16 -7.50 -16.63 2.07
N GLU A 17 -6.39 -17.26 2.46
CA GLU A 17 -5.40 -17.94 1.59
C GLU A 17 -4.65 -17.04 0.58
N LYS A 18 -4.87 -15.74 0.61
CA LYS A 18 -4.23 -14.73 -0.23
C LYS A 18 -3.09 -14.02 0.48
N THR A 19 -2.06 -13.68 -0.28
CA THR A 19 -0.89 -12.93 0.17
C THR A 19 -0.76 -11.64 -0.64
N VAL A 20 -0.86 -10.50 0.04
CA VAL A 20 -0.74 -9.16 -0.56
C VAL A 20 0.53 -8.50 -0.04
N TYR A 21 1.32 -7.93 -0.94
CA TYR A 21 2.40 -7.01 -0.59
C TYR A 21 2.00 -5.59 -0.96
N VAL A 22 2.29 -4.64 -0.08
CA VAL A 22 2.07 -3.21 -0.33
C VAL A 22 3.38 -2.48 -0.09
N ASP A 23 3.73 -1.61 -1.04
CA ASP A 23 4.97 -0.82 -1.07
C ASP A 23 6.19 -1.65 -0.67
N PRO A 24 6.55 -2.72 -1.42
CA PRO A 24 7.53 -3.72 -0.99
C PRO A 24 8.98 -3.20 -1.09
N TRP A 25 9.37 -2.15 -0.36
CA TRP A 25 10.72 -1.62 -0.35
C TRP A 25 11.71 -2.51 0.43
N LEU A 26 11.96 -3.72 -0.09
CA LEU A 26 12.75 -4.76 0.57
C LEU A 26 14.25 -4.48 0.56
N ASN A 27 14.72 -3.55 -0.29
CA ASN A 27 16.09 -3.06 -0.21
C ASN A 27 16.29 -1.91 0.80
N GLY A 28 15.22 -1.45 1.45
CA GLY A 28 15.29 -0.45 2.50
C GLY A 28 16.12 -0.88 3.72
N PRO A 29 16.61 0.08 4.52
CA PRO A 29 17.53 -0.18 5.63
C PRO A 29 16.88 -0.94 6.79
N THR A 30 15.55 -0.93 6.88
CA THR A 30 14.78 -1.55 7.97
C THR A 30 14.11 -2.85 7.55
N SER A 31 14.26 -3.28 6.29
CA SER A 31 13.57 -4.49 5.83
C SER A 31 14.22 -5.77 6.35
N PRO A 32 13.44 -6.69 6.95
CA PRO A 32 13.98 -7.93 7.50
C PRO A 32 14.22 -9.02 6.45
N ILE A 33 13.79 -8.80 5.21
CA ILE A 33 13.86 -9.78 4.11
C ILE A 33 14.29 -9.10 2.81
N LYS A 34 14.67 -9.90 1.82
CA LYS A 34 14.89 -9.47 0.43
C LYS A 34 13.88 -10.12 -0.51
N VAL A 35 13.81 -9.65 -1.75
CA VAL A 35 12.95 -10.23 -2.79
C VAL A 35 13.19 -11.73 -2.96
N ASN A 36 14.42 -12.20 -2.79
CA ASN A 36 14.78 -13.62 -2.85
C ASN A 36 14.07 -14.49 -1.79
N ASP A 37 13.69 -13.90 -0.66
CA ASP A 37 12.98 -14.58 0.42
C ASP A 37 11.47 -14.69 0.15
N VAL A 38 10.91 -13.85 -0.74
CA VAL A 38 9.49 -13.90 -1.11
C VAL A 38 9.18 -15.20 -1.85
N LYS A 39 8.38 -16.08 -1.24
CA LYS A 39 8.01 -17.39 -1.82
C LYS A 39 6.63 -17.41 -2.47
N LYS A 40 5.73 -16.53 -2.03
CA LYS A 40 4.36 -16.42 -2.51
C LYS A 40 3.94 -14.95 -2.45
N ALA A 41 3.27 -14.50 -3.50
CA ALA A 41 2.48 -13.29 -3.56
C ALA A 41 1.32 -13.55 -4.53
N ASP A 42 0.12 -13.10 -4.19
CA ASP A 42 -1.05 -13.13 -5.08
C ASP A 42 -1.28 -11.74 -5.70
N ILE A 43 -1.04 -10.68 -4.91
CA ILE A 43 -1.22 -9.28 -5.31
C ILE A 43 -0.03 -8.46 -4.79
N VAL A 44 0.45 -7.53 -5.60
CA VAL A 44 1.46 -6.53 -5.22
C VAL A 44 0.95 -5.14 -5.57
N LEU A 45 0.96 -4.25 -4.58
CA LEU A 45 0.41 -2.91 -4.64
C LEU A 45 1.54 -1.88 -4.47
N VAL A 46 1.54 -0.84 -5.29
CA VAL A 46 2.47 0.31 -5.16
C VAL A 46 1.67 1.60 -5.16
N THR A 47 1.81 2.38 -4.08
CA THR A 47 1.01 3.59 -3.83
C THR A 47 1.42 4.76 -4.73
N HIS A 48 2.73 4.90 -4.94
CA HIS A 48 3.36 5.89 -5.82
C HIS A 48 4.83 5.53 -6.12
N ASP A 49 5.46 6.29 -7.00
CA ASP A 49 6.76 5.98 -7.62
C ASP A 49 8.00 6.50 -6.85
N HIS A 50 7.84 6.99 -5.61
CA HIS A 50 8.99 7.33 -4.79
C HIS A 50 9.81 6.09 -4.43
N ALA A 51 11.13 6.28 -4.27
CA ALA A 51 12.10 5.20 -4.19
C ALA A 51 11.90 4.28 -2.98
N ASP A 52 11.36 4.81 -1.89
CA ASP A 52 11.06 4.14 -0.63
C ASP A 52 9.72 3.40 -0.61
N HIS A 53 8.99 3.38 -1.72
CA HIS A 53 7.76 2.60 -1.93
C HIS A 53 7.95 1.34 -2.77
N GLY A 54 9.20 1.04 -3.16
CA GLY A 54 9.57 -0.31 -3.62
C GLY A 54 9.00 -0.71 -4.98
N TYR A 55 8.88 0.22 -5.93
CA TYR A 55 8.40 -0.09 -7.29
C TYR A 55 9.22 -1.20 -7.96
N GLN A 56 10.55 -1.11 -7.91
CA GLN A 56 11.42 -2.09 -8.56
C GLN A 56 11.31 -3.48 -7.92
N GLU A 57 11.28 -3.55 -6.58
CA GLU A 57 11.04 -4.79 -5.85
C GLU A 57 9.66 -5.38 -6.16
N ALA A 58 8.64 -4.55 -6.35
CA ALA A 58 7.31 -5.01 -6.75
C ALA A 58 7.35 -5.69 -8.12
N ILE A 59 8.05 -5.11 -9.10
CA ILE A 59 8.27 -5.73 -10.42
C ILE A 59 8.95 -7.10 -10.29
N GLU A 60 10.02 -7.18 -9.49
CA GLU A 60 10.74 -8.43 -9.28
C GLU A 60 9.87 -9.50 -8.60
N ILE A 61 9.07 -9.12 -7.59
CA ILE A 61 8.14 -10.04 -6.92
C ILE A 61 7.10 -10.56 -7.92
N CYS A 62 6.51 -9.68 -8.74
CA CYS A 62 5.53 -10.07 -9.76
C CYS A 62 6.14 -11.02 -10.79
N LYS A 63 7.34 -10.72 -11.33
CA LYS A 63 8.06 -11.61 -12.27
C LYS A 63 8.34 -12.99 -11.66
N LYS A 64 8.68 -13.02 -10.37
CA LYS A 64 9.02 -14.26 -9.65
C LYS A 64 7.80 -15.13 -9.31
N THR A 65 6.67 -14.50 -9.01
CA THR A 65 5.51 -15.19 -8.41
C THR A 65 4.30 -15.29 -9.34
N GLY A 66 4.24 -14.49 -10.40
CA GLY A 66 3.05 -14.32 -11.22
C GLY A 66 1.93 -13.49 -10.57
N ALA A 67 2.24 -12.82 -9.44
CA ALA A 67 1.29 -11.97 -8.73
C ALA A 67 0.72 -10.87 -9.63
N CYS A 68 -0.51 -10.45 -9.32
CA CYS A 68 -1.14 -9.31 -9.98
C CYS A 68 -0.54 -8.00 -9.46
N PHE A 69 0.00 -7.18 -10.35
CA PHE A 69 0.46 -5.84 -10.03
C PHE A 69 -0.67 -4.83 -10.18
N ILE A 70 -0.87 -3.97 -9.19
CA ILE A 70 -1.90 -2.93 -9.21
C ILE A 70 -1.32 -1.62 -8.71
N ALA A 71 -1.50 -0.56 -9.49
CA ALA A 71 -1.12 0.81 -9.16
C ALA A 71 -2.02 1.81 -9.89
N ILE A 72 -1.75 3.11 -9.70
CA ILE A 72 -2.32 4.17 -10.52
C ILE A 72 -1.99 3.93 -12.01
N ASN A 73 -2.92 4.30 -12.89
CA ASN A 73 -2.93 3.97 -14.32
C ASN A 73 -1.57 4.15 -15.00
N GLU A 74 -0.93 5.31 -14.83
CA GLU A 74 0.34 5.63 -15.49
C GLU A 74 1.47 4.70 -15.02
N LEU A 75 1.57 4.45 -13.72
CA LEU A 75 2.59 3.58 -13.14
C LEU A 75 2.36 2.10 -13.51
N ALA A 76 1.10 1.66 -13.54
CA ALA A 76 0.74 0.32 -13.98
C ALA A 76 0.99 0.10 -15.47
N ILE A 77 0.74 1.11 -16.33
CA ILE A 77 1.11 1.05 -17.74
C ILE A 77 2.63 0.92 -17.89
N GLN A 78 3.41 1.69 -17.13
CA GLN A 78 4.86 1.57 -17.16
C GLN A 78 5.34 0.17 -16.77
N ALA A 79 4.77 -0.41 -15.70
CA ALA A 79 5.09 -1.78 -15.27
C ALA A 79 4.77 -2.83 -16.35
N LYS A 80 3.76 -2.58 -17.17
CA LYS A 80 3.42 -3.46 -18.28
C LYS A 80 4.35 -3.25 -19.49
N ASP A 81 4.46 -2.01 -19.95
CA ASP A 81 5.03 -1.69 -21.26
C ASP A 81 6.56 -1.59 -21.23
N GLU A 82 7.15 -1.11 -20.12
CA GLU A 82 8.60 -0.98 -19.96
C GLU A 82 9.20 -2.17 -19.22
N GLU A 83 8.52 -2.68 -18.20
CA GLU A 83 9.03 -3.76 -17.35
C GLU A 83 8.57 -5.15 -17.79
N GLY A 84 7.60 -5.24 -18.70
CA GLY A 84 7.12 -6.50 -19.28
C GLY A 84 6.26 -7.35 -18.35
N LEU A 85 5.57 -6.76 -17.36
CA LEU A 85 4.61 -7.50 -16.54
C LEU A 85 3.35 -7.85 -17.34
N GLU A 86 2.93 -9.10 -17.28
CA GLU A 86 1.72 -9.58 -17.98
C GLU A 86 0.44 -9.43 -17.15
N ASN A 87 0.51 -9.67 -15.84
CA ASN A 87 -0.64 -9.64 -14.94
C ASN A 87 -0.71 -8.29 -14.21
N VAL A 88 -1.31 -7.30 -14.87
CA VAL A 88 -1.38 -5.92 -14.40
C VAL A 88 -2.81 -5.38 -14.47
N HIS A 89 -3.26 -4.71 -13.42
CA HIS A 89 -4.45 -3.86 -13.46
C HIS A 89 -4.09 -2.38 -13.36
N THR A 90 -4.60 -1.60 -14.31
CA THR A 90 -4.52 -0.15 -14.28
C THR A 90 -5.78 0.39 -13.60
N LEU A 91 -5.62 1.18 -12.55
CA LEU A 91 -6.73 1.80 -11.84
C LEU A 91 -6.56 3.31 -11.75
N ASN A 92 -7.66 4.02 -11.50
CA ASN A 92 -7.63 5.42 -11.11
C ASN A 92 -8.31 5.58 -9.75
N ILE A 93 -8.17 6.74 -9.12
CA ILE A 93 -8.76 7.05 -7.81
C ILE A 93 -10.27 6.83 -7.83
N GLY A 94 -10.77 6.03 -6.89
CA GLY A 94 -12.16 5.58 -6.80
C GLY A 94 -12.48 4.31 -7.59
N GLY A 95 -11.54 3.81 -8.40
CA GLY A 95 -11.67 2.55 -9.13
C GLY A 95 -11.34 1.34 -8.27
N SER A 96 -12.00 0.21 -8.56
CA SER A 96 -11.82 -1.05 -7.85
C SER A 96 -11.64 -2.23 -8.82
N VAL A 97 -10.95 -3.27 -8.37
CA VAL A 97 -10.84 -4.56 -9.08
C VAL A 97 -10.90 -5.72 -8.09
N ASN A 98 -11.51 -6.83 -8.49
CA ASN A 98 -11.49 -8.07 -7.73
C ASN A 98 -10.44 -9.03 -8.29
N VAL A 99 -9.47 -9.43 -7.46
CA VAL A 99 -8.43 -10.40 -7.84
C VAL A 99 -8.57 -11.63 -6.96
N GLY A 100 -9.27 -12.64 -7.49
CA GLY A 100 -9.43 -13.94 -6.83
C GLY A 100 -10.12 -13.84 -5.47
N GLY A 101 -11.15 -13.00 -5.34
CA GLY A 101 -11.91 -12.80 -4.11
C GLY A 101 -11.43 -11.66 -3.23
N VAL A 102 -10.34 -10.96 -3.60
CA VAL A 102 -9.86 -9.76 -2.91
C VAL A 102 -10.26 -8.52 -3.71
N ASP A 103 -11.07 -7.65 -3.11
CA ASP A 103 -11.38 -6.35 -3.71
C ASP A 103 -10.28 -5.35 -3.34
N VAL A 104 -9.69 -4.71 -4.36
CA VAL A 104 -8.68 -3.66 -4.20
C VAL A 104 -9.24 -2.37 -4.79
N THR A 105 -9.31 -1.33 -3.98
CA THR A 105 -9.81 0.00 -4.36
C THR A 105 -8.70 1.04 -4.21
N LEU A 106 -8.43 1.81 -5.27
CA LEU A 106 -7.57 2.99 -5.18
C LEU A 106 -8.33 4.14 -4.53
N VAL A 107 -7.71 4.81 -3.57
CA VAL A 107 -8.23 6.04 -2.95
C VAL A 107 -7.19 7.14 -3.02
N GLN A 108 -7.62 8.40 -2.86
CA GLN A 108 -6.71 9.53 -2.92
C GLN A 108 -5.71 9.54 -1.75
N ALA A 109 -4.50 10.00 -2.05
CA ALA A 109 -3.54 10.49 -1.09
C ALA A 109 -3.12 11.92 -1.48
N PHE A 110 -2.81 12.75 -0.50
CA PHE A 110 -2.18 14.06 -0.72
C PHE A 110 -0.69 13.99 -0.44
N HIS A 111 0.10 13.86 -1.51
CA HIS A 111 1.56 13.80 -1.50
C HIS A 111 2.10 14.23 -2.89
N SER A 112 3.42 14.21 -3.10
CA SER A 112 4.00 14.33 -4.44
C SER A 112 4.28 12.96 -5.05
N CYS A 113 4.38 12.89 -6.38
CA CYS A 113 4.86 11.72 -7.11
C CYS A 113 5.43 12.19 -8.46
N GLY A 114 6.23 11.36 -9.12
CA GLY A 114 6.71 11.62 -10.47
C GLY A 114 5.72 11.17 -11.55
N ILE A 115 4.99 10.09 -11.29
CA ILE A 115 4.17 9.40 -12.29
C ILE A 115 2.73 9.25 -11.80
N GLY A 116 1.78 9.83 -12.55
CA GLY A 116 0.36 9.77 -12.22
C GLY A 116 0.00 10.65 -11.02
N ALA A 117 -0.52 10.01 -9.98
CA ALA A 117 -0.89 10.64 -8.71
C ALA A 117 -0.59 9.70 -7.55
N PRO A 118 -0.29 10.21 -6.34
CA PRO A 118 -0.15 9.36 -5.17
C PRO A 118 -1.50 8.84 -4.72
N THR A 119 -1.51 7.58 -4.28
CA THR A 119 -2.74 6.88 -3.91
C THR A 119 -2.58 6.10 -2.62
N GLY A 120 -3.72 5.79 -2.00
CA GLY A 120 -3.82 4.72 -1.02
C GLY A 120 -4.61 3.54 -1.59
N PHE A 121 -4.59 2.44 -0.86
CA PHE A 121 -5.36 1.24 -1.16
C PHE A 121 -6.26 0.87 0.01
N ILE A 122 -7.53 0.66 -0.28
CA ILE A 122 -8.41 -0.10 0.58
C ILE A 122 -8.51 -1.50 0.00
N VAL A 123 -8.13 -2.50 0.79
CA VAL A 123 -8.10 -3.90 0.37
C VAL A 123 -9.05 -4.68 1.26
N LYS A 124 -9.99 -5.38 0.64
CA LYS A 124 -11.02 -6.16 1.31
C LYS A 124 -10.93 -7.62 0.88
N PHE A 125 -10.58 -8.46 1.84
CA PHE A 125 -10.76 -9.90 1.76
C PHE A 125 -12.20 -10.26 2.15
N PRO A 126 -12.65 -11.50 1.90
CA PRO A 126 -13.95 -11.97 2.39
C PRO A 126 -14.16 -11.78 3.90
N SER A 127 -13.11 -11.97 4.70
CA SER A 127 -13.20 -11.96 6.17
C SER A 127 -12.79 -10.64 6.82
N ASP A 128 -11.97 -9.83 6.16
CA ASP A 128 -11.36 -8.63 6.76
C ASP A 128 -10.84 -7.62 5.73
N SER A 129 -10.46 -6.44 6.20
CA SER A 129 -10.02 -5.32 5.36
C SER A 129 -8.85 -4.53 5.95
N PHE A 130 -8.10 -3.86 5.10
CA PHE A 130 -7.12 -2.87 5.53
C PHE A 130 -7.11 -1.63 4.65
N TYR A 131 -6.65 -0.53 5.23
CA TYR A 131 -6.33 0.70 4.54
C TYR A 131 -4.85 1.02 4.65
N HIS A 132 -4.18 1.07 3.49
CA HIS A 132 -2.82 1.56 3.33
C HIS A 132 -2.87 2.93 2.63
N PRO A 133 -2.63 4.05 3.33
CA PRO A 133 -2.75 5.38 2.73
C PRO A 133 -1.59 5.76 1.80
N GLY A 134 -0.52 4.96 1.79
CA GLY A 134 0.78 5.41 1.27
C GLY A 134 1.29 6.58 2.10
N ASP A 135 2.05 7.44 1.45
CA ASP A 135 2.44 8.71 2.05
C ASP A 135 1.33 9.74 1.87
N THR A 136 0.90 10.33 2.99
CA THR A 136 -0.11 11.36 2.93
C THR A 136 -0.13 12.25 4.17
N GLY A 137 -0.63 13.48 4.00
CA GLY A 137 -1.09 14.33 5.09
C GLY A 137 -2.54 14.03 5.53
N LEU A 138 -3.02 14.72 6.55
CA LEU A 138 -4.41 14.60 7.01
C LEU A 138 -5.38 15.32 6.05
N PHE A 139 -6.49 14.66 5.71
CA PHE A 139 -7.59 15.27 4.95
C PHE A 139 -8.96 14.76 5.41
N ALA A 140 -9.97 15.63 5.33
CA ALA A 140 -11.29 15.36 5.89
C ALA A 140 -11.99 14.14 5.25
N THR A 141 -11.76 13.88 3.96
CA THR A 141 -12.40 12.78 3.23
C THR A 141 -11.99 11.39 3.72
N MET A 142 -10.97 11.26 4.58
CA MET A 142 -10.68 10.01 5.28
C MET A 142 -11.89 9.48 6.08
N GLU A 143 -12.80 10.35 6.52
CA GLU A 143 -14.06 9.93 7.17
C GLU A 143 -14.95 9.09 6.25
N LEU A 144 -15.06 9.49 4.97
CA LEU A 144 -15.86 8.74 3.99
C LEU A 144 -15.30 7.34 3.75
N PHE A 145 -13.99 7.14 3.89
CA PHE A 145 -13.40 5.81 3.76
C PHE A 145 -13.82 4.90 4.92
N GLY A 146 -13.84 5.43 6.15
CA GLY A 146 -14.34 4.71 7.32
C GLY A 146 -15.82 4.36 7.19
N GLU A 147 -16.64 5.25 6.61
CA GLU A 147 -18.07 5.03 6.38
C GLU A 147 -18.36 3.99 5.29
N LEU A 148 -17.58 3.98 4.21
CA LEU A 148 -17.85 3.14 3.04
C LEU A 148 -17.34 1.70 3.16
N TYR A 149 -16.20 1.49 3.84
CA TYR A 149 -15.43 0.25 3.63
C TYR A 149 -15.26 -0.65 4.86
N ASP A 150 -15.74 -0.28 6.05
CA ASP A 150 -15.55 -1.04 7.31
C ASP A 150 -14.10 -1.55 7.47
N ILE A 151 -13.20 -0.62 7.80
CA ILE A 151 -11.74 -0.85 7.79
C ILE A 151 -11.31 -1.55 9.09
N ASP A 152 -10.75 -2.77 9.01
CA ASP A 152 -10.23 -3.44 10.21
C ASP A 152 -8.87 -2.89 10.64
N VAL A 153 -7.95 -2.72 9.70
CA VAL A 153 -6.58 -2.28 9.97
C VAL A 153 -6.25 -1.01 9.22
N PHE A 154 -5.77 0.01 9.92
CA PHE A 154 -5.22 1.22 9.33
C PHE A 154 -3.70 1.28 9.52
N PHE A 155 -2.95 1.38 8.42
CA PHE A 155 -1.51 1.61 8.45
C PHE A 155 -1.23 3.12 8.49
N ALA A 156 -0.95 3.66 9.68
CA ALA A 156 -0.87 5.10 9.90
C ALA A 156 0.57 5.62 9.72
N PRO A 157 0.87 6.46 8.71
CA PRO A 157 2.19 7.07 8.61
C PRO A 157 2.32 8.15 9.69
N ILE A 158 3.43 8.15 10.45
CA ILE A 158 3.61 9.03 11.63
C ILE A 158 4.93 9.81 11.68
N GLY A 159 5.78 9.68 10.66
CA GLY A 159 7.15 10.22 10.66
C GLY A 159 7.25 11.74 10.54
N SER A 160 6.13 12.46 10.40
CA SER A 160 6.14 13.89 10.05
C SER A 160 6.97 14.13 8.77
N TYR A 161 7.52 15.33 8.60
CA TYR A 161 8.41 15.81 7.53
C TYR A 161 7.89 15.63 6.09
N TYR A 162 7.63 14.38 5.67
CA TYR A 162 7.03 13.97 4.41
C TYR A 162 5.56 13.50 4.55
N VAL A 163 5.16 13.04 5.73
CA VAL A 163 3.83 12.46 6.01
C VAL A 163 3.17 13.10 7.24
N MET A 164 2.01 12.58 7.65
CA MET A 164 1.37 12.96 8.91
C MET A 164 2.33 12.85 10.11
N ASP A 165 2.19 13.78 11.06
CA ASP A 165 2.71 13.60 12.41
C ASP A 165 1.78 12.73 13.28
N ILE A 166 2.21 12.41 14.51
CA ILE A 166 1.44 11.57 15.45
C ILE A 166 0.06 12.17 15.82
N HIS A 167 -0.09 13.49 15.83
CA HIS A 167 -1.35 14.15 16.18
C HIS A 167 -2.33 14.11 15.01
N GLN A 168 -1.83 14.35 13.80
CA GLN A 168 -2.58 14.21 12.56
C GLN A 168 -3.03 12.77 12.34
N ALA A 169 -2.14 11.78 12.55
CA ALA A 169 -2.48 10.36 12.47
C ALA A 169 -3.52 9.93 13.51
N ALA A 170 -3.50 10.52 14.71
CA ALA A 170 -4.54 10.30 15.72
C ALA A 170 -5.90 10.87 15.29
N ILE A 171 -5.94 12.01 14.58
CA ILE A 171 -7.18 12.54 14.00
C ILE A 171 -7.64 11.65 12.84
N ALA A 172 -6.74 11.25 11.94
CA ALA A 172 -7.06 10.32 10.85
C ALA A 172 -7.70 9.02 11.38
N THR A 173 -7.15 8.47 12.47
CA THR A 173 -7.71 7.30 13.16
C THR A 173 -9.15 7.54 13.61
N LYS A 174 -9.48 8.72 14.13
CA LYS A 174 -10.86 9.06 14.55
C LYS A 174 -11.83 9.20 13.37
N LEU A 175 -11.34 9.67 12.22
CA LEU A 175 -12.14 9.77 10.99
C LEU A 175 -12.42 8.37 10.42
N ILE A 176 -11.37 7.54 10.32
CA ILE A 176 -11.43 6.21 9.70
C ILE A 176 -12.13 5.18 10.59
N LYS A 177 -12.02 5.33 11.92
CA LYS A 177 -12.57 4.41 12.94
C LYS A 177 -12.18 2.93 12.74
N PRO A 178 -10.90 2.61 12.51
CA PRO A 178 -10.47 1.23 12.31
C PRO A 178 -10.51 0.44 13.62
N LYS A 179 -10.53 -0.90 13.54
CA LYS A 179 -10.43 -1.76 14.73
C LYS A 179 -9.01 -1.79 15.29
N VAL A 180 -8.00 -1.70 14.43
CA VAL A 180 -6.57 -1.70 14.76
C VAL A 180 -5.85 -0.61 13.96
N VAL A 181 -4.91 0.06 14.62
CA VAL A 181 -3.97 0.99 13.96
C VAL A 181 -2.56 0.46 14.13
N ILE A 182 -1.81 0.42 13.03
CA ILE A 182 -0.40 0.05 13.03
C ILE A 182 0.39 1.24 12.48
N PRO A 183 1.28 1.86 13.28
CA PRO A 183 2.09 2.98 12.79
C PRO A 183 3.13 2.50 11.76
N MET A 184 3.41 3.35 10.78
CA MET A 184 4.39 3.14 9.71
C MET A 184 5.14 4.43 9.36
N HIS A 185 6.11 4.35 8.44
CA HIS A 185 6.88 5.50 7.95
C HIS A 185 7.50 6.33 9.10
N TYR A 186 8.23 5.68 10.00
CA TYR A 186 8.93 6.32 11.12
C TYR A 186 10.26 5.62 11.42
N ASN A 187 11.18 6.30 12.11
CA ASN A 187 12.49 5.78 12.53
C ASN A 187 13.28 5.07 11.41
N THR A 188 13.12 5.51 10.17
CA THR A 188 13.80 4.89 9.00
C THR A 188 15.04 5.68 8.59
N PHE A 189 14.99 7.00 8.72
CA PHE A 189 16.07 7.93 8.39
C PHE A 189 16.21 8.96 9.50
N PRO A 190 17.32 9.72 9.59
CA PRO A 190 17.45 10.77 10.60
C PRO A 190 16.33 11.83 10.58
N ALA A 191 15.66 12.02 9.45
CA ALA A 191 14.58 13.00 9.28
C ALA A 191 13.19 12.52 9.75
N ILE A 192 12.97 11.20 9.92
CA ILE A 192 11.66 10.58 10.19
C ILE A 192 11.72 9.42 11.20
#